data_AF-A0A954RBN2-F1
#
_entry.id   AF-A0A954RBN2-F1
#
_cell.length_a   1.000
_cell.length_b   1.000
_cell.length_c   1.000
_cell.angle_alpha   90.00
_cell.angle_beta   90.00
_cell.angle_gamma   90.00
#
_symmetry.space_group_name_H-M   'P 1'
#
loop_
_entity.id
_entity.type
_entity.pdbx_description
1 polymer ?
#
loop_
_entity_poly.entity_id
_entity_poly.type
_entity_poly.pdbx_seq_one_letter_code
_entity_poly.pdbx_strand_id
1 'polypeptide(L)'
;MLDTRRMAIPPQVLSSIEVGLHFQRAVAYMRLGETQNCCQRNNADSCIVPIRGAAIHAHQQGSREALRSLAFVLENGPKNSEVWYRAIWLYNIAKMTVGEFPDGVPEHWRLPEETFQTTESFAEFKNVASDRGIATFSLAGGAIADDLDGDGWLDLMVSTMDTAGQTELYLGGGDGSFRRCTSEAKLVGLFGGLNLLHVDYDNDGFNDVLILRGGWFAGGGRNPNSLFHTNRDGT
;
A
#
# COMPACT_ATOMS: atom_id res chain seq x y z
N MET A 1 -51.15 -6.02 -28.03
CA MET A 1 -50.52 -4.70 -28.19
C MET A 1 -49.85 -4.39 -26.87
N LEU A 2 -48.54 -4.66 -26.74
CA LEU A 2 -47.79 -4.46 -25.50
C LEU A 2 -47.53 -2.96 -25.34
N ASP A 3 -48.12 -2.36 -24.31
CA ASP A 3 -47.91 -0.96 -23.94
C ASP A 3 -46.45 -0.78 -23.51
N THR A 4 -45.60 -0.39 -24.46
CA THR A 4 -44.18 -0.07 -24.24
C THR A 4 -44.04 1.38 -23.78
N ARG A 5 -44.74 1.74 -22.69
CA ARG A 5 -44.38 2.95 -21.95
C ARG A 5 -43.00 2.73 -21.35
N ARG A 6 -41.97 3.27 -22.01
CA ARG A 6 -40.68 3.54 -21.35
C ARG A 6 -41.00 4.38 -20.11
N MET A 7 -40.95 3.77 -18.93
CA MET A 7 -40.99 4.52 -17.68
C MET A 7 -39.81 5.50 -17.71
N ALA A 8 -40.11 6.79 -17.78
CA ALA A 8 -39.10 7.83 -17.63
C ALA A 8 -38.50 7.69 -16.22
N ILE A 9 -37.17 7.57 -16.14
CA ILE A 9 -36.47 7.51 -14.86
C ILE A 9 -36.68 8.87 -14.16
N PRO A 10 -37.10 8.91 -12.89
CA PRO A 10 -37.29 10.17 -12.19
C PRO A 10 -36.01 11.02 -12.19
N PRO A 11 -36.09 12.35 -12.41
CA PRO A 11 -34.91 13.22 -12.44
C PRO A 11 -34.02 13.10 -11.19
N GLN A 12 -34.61 12.89 -10.03
CA GLN A 12 -33.89 12.71 -8.77
C GLN A 12 -33.06 11.41 -8.76
N VAL A 13 -33.57 10.34 -9.37
CA VAL A 13 -32.86 9.07 -9.51
C VAL A 13 -31.70 9.23 -10.49
N LEU A 14 -31.91 9.92 -11.61
CA LEU A 14 -30.84 10.23 -12.56
C LEU A 14 -29.72 11.05 -11.91
N SER A 15 -30.07 12.09 -11.15
CA SER A 15 -29.09 12.92 -10.43
C SER A 15 -28.29 12.10 -9.40
N SER A 16 -28.95 11.23 -8.65
CA SER A 16 -28.27 10.33 -7.70
C SER A 16 -27.30 9.37 -8.40
N ILE A 17 -27.72 8.78 -9.53
CA ILE A 17 -26.86 7.91 -10.36
C ILE A 17 -25.66 8.69 -10.89
N GLU A 18 -25.86 9.91 -11.37
CA GLU A 18 -24.81 10.76 -11.92
C GLU A 18 -23.75 11.11 -10.87
N VAL A 19 -24.18 11.51 -9.67
CA VAL A 19 -23.27 11.73 -8.52
C VAL A 19 -22.47 10.46 -8.20
N GLY A 20 -23.13 9.30 -8.17
CA GLY A 20 -22.47 8.02 -7.96
C GLY A 20 -21.43 7.69 -9.02
N LEU A 21 -21.75 7.91 -10.30
CA LEU A 21 -20.84 7.69 -11.42
C LEU A 21 -19.62 8.62 -11.37
N HIS A 22 -19.83 9.89 -11.05
CA HIS A 22 -18.73 10.85 -10.88
C HIS A 22 -17.82 10.46 -9.72
N PHE A 23 -18.38 9.98 -8.61
CA PHE A 23 -17.58 9.49 -7.49
C PHE A 23 -16.73 8.28 -7.88
N GLN A 24 -17.32 7.27 -8.54
CA GLN A 24 -16.56 6.09 -9.00
C GLN A 24 -15.48 6.46 -10.02
N ARG A 25 -15.79 7.38 -10.94
CA ARG A 25 -14.81 7.91 -11.89
C ARG A 25 -13.66 8.63 -11.20
N ALA A 26 -13.94 9.41 -10.16
CA ALA A 26 -12.91 10.04 -9.35
C ALA A 26 -11.98 9.00 -8.71
N VAL A 27 -12.54 7.95 -8.08
CA VAL A 27 -11.76 6.88 -7.47
C VAL A 27 -10.89 6.17 -8.51
N ALA A 28 -11.43 5.88 -9.70
CA ALA A 28 -10.66 5.28 -10.79
C ALA A 28 -9.47 6.16 -11.22
N TYR A 29 -9.67 7.46 -11.31
CA TYR A 29 -8.61 8.41 -11.62
C TYR A 29 -7.57 8.59 -10.50
N MET A 30 -8.00 8.53 -9.23
CA MET A 30 -7.08 8.47 -8.09
C MET A 30 -6.19 7.23 -8.16
N ARG A 31 -6.78 6.06 -8.45
CA ARG A 31 -6.03 4.80 -8.66
C ARG A 31 -5.05 4.88 -9.83
N LEU A 32 -5.43 5.55 -10.92
CA LEU A 32 -4.51 5.81 -12.03
C LEU A 32 -3.33 6.67 -11.59
N GLY A 33 -3.59 7.77 -10.88
CA GLY A 33 -2.56 8.65 -10.34
C GLY A 33 -1.61 7.91 -9.39
N GLU A 34 -2.15 7.12 -8.47
CA GLU A 34 -1.36 6.27 -7.56
C GLU A 34 -0.51 5.25 -8.33
N THR A 35 -1.08 4.57 -9.33
CA THR A 35 -0.32 3.58 -10.12
C THR A 35 0.87 4.22 -10.83
N GLN A 36 0.68 5.38 -11.44
CA GLN A 36 1.71 6.07 -12.23
C GLN A 36 2.79 6.76 -11.39
N ASN A 37 2.48 7.09 -10.13
CA ASN A 37 3.38 7.85 -9.27
C ASN A 37 3.86 7.01 -8.08
N CYS A 38 2.95 6.47 -7.28
CA CYS A 38 3.29 5.76 -6.06
C CYS A 38 3.74 4.33 -6.32
N CYS A 39 3.19 3.63 -7.32
CA CYS A 39 3.61 2.25 -7.63
C CYS A 39 4.81 2.22 -8.59
N GLN A 40 4.75 2.97 -9.69
CA GLN A 40 5.80 2.95 -10.72
C GLN A 40 7.02 3.82 -10.39
N ARG A 41 6.87 4.78 -9.47
CA ARG A 41 7.90 5.78 -9.14
C ARG A 41 7.96 6.01 -7.63
N ASN A 42 7.85 4.92 -6.87
CA ASN A 42 7.80 4.97 -5.42
C ASN A 42 9.06 5.63 -4.83
N ASN A 43 8.89 6.29 -3.71
CA ASN A 43 9.95 6.86 -2.89
C ASN A 43 9.53 6.82 -1.42
N ALA A 44 10.41 7.27 -0.53
CA ALA A 44 10.21 7.25 0.92
C ALA A 44 8.96 7.99 1.40
N ASP A 45 8.50 9.01 0.66
CA ASP A 45 7.35 9.84 1.02
C ASP A 45 6.03 9.33 0.40
N SER A 46 6.12 8.38 -0.55
CA SER A 46 4.98 7.96 -1.37
C SER A 46 3.84 7.39 -0.53
N CYS A 47 2.60 7.81 -0.83
CA CYS A 47 1.37 7.39 -0.13
C CYS A 47 1.31 7.70 1.38
N ILE A 48 2.17 8.57 1.91
CA ILE A 48 2.07 9.04 3.30
C ILE A 48 1.23 10.31 3.35
N VAL A 49 0.22 10.34 4.23
CA VAL A 49 -0.66 11.50 4.43
C VAL A 49 -0.18 12.29 5.66
N PRO A 50 -0.03 13.62 5.56
CA PRO A 50 -0.33 14.47 4.41
C PRO A 50 0.71 14.34 3.29
N ILE A 51 0.24 14.29 2.05
CA ILE A 51 1.11 14.12 0.87
C ILE A 51 1.87 15.43 0.64
N ARG A 52 3.21 15.34 0.65
CA ARG A 52 4.12 16.49 0.57
C ARG A 52 5.48 16.07 0.00
N GLY A 53 6.33 17.05 -0.30
CA GLY A 53 7.72 16.79 -0.71
C GLY A 53 7.80 15.92 -1.97
N ALA A 54 8.56 14.81 -1.89
CA ALA A 54 8.76 13.92 -3.02
C ALA A 54 7.52 13.08 -3.39
N ALA A 55 6.47 13.10 -2.56
CA ALA A 55 5.21 12.41 -2.83
C ALA A 55 4.24 13.18 -3.74
N ILE A 56 4.56 14.44 -4.08
CA ILE A 56 3.79 15.20 -5.07
C ILE A 56 3.93 14.51 -6.44
N HIS A 57 2.80 14.22 -7.08
CA HIS A 57 2.75 13.45 -8.31
C HIS A 57 3.45 14.20 -9.46
N ALA A 58 4.38 13.51 -10.13
CA ALA A 58 4.97 13.97 -11.38
C ALA A 58 3.97 13.82 -12.54
N HIS A 59 3.19 12.74 -12.56
CA HIS A 59 2.11 12.48 -13.51
C HIS A 59 0.77 12.86 -12.89
N GLN A 60 0.38 14.13 -13.03
CA GLN A 60 -0.79 14.68 -12.36
C GLN A 60 -2.13 14.41 -13.07
N GLN A 61 -2.14 13.86 -14.29
CA GLN A 61 -3.37 13.70 -15.07
C GLN A 61 -4.47 12.95 -14.29
N GLY A 62 -4.13 11.83 -13.64
CA GLY A 62 -5.06 11.09 -12.79
C GLY A 62 -5.64 11.97 -11.68
N SER A 63 -4.79 12.60 -10.88
CA SER A 63 -5.25 13.49 -9.79
C SER A 63 -6.11 14.66 -10.31
N ARG A 64 -5.78 15.26 -11.46
CA ARG A 64 -6.53 16.37 -12.05
C ARG A 64 -7.92 15.94 -12.52
N GLU A 65 -8.05 14.80 -13.18
CA GLU A 65 -9.35 14.27 -13.60
C GLU A 65 -10.20 13.80 -12.42
N ALA A 66 -9.55 13.28 -11.36
CA ALA A 66 -10.21 13.01 -10.10
C ALA A 66 -10.80 14.29 -9.49
N LEU A 67 -10.03 15.38 -9.45
CA LEU A 67 -10.50 16.68 -8.93
C LEU A 67 -11.72 17.20 -9.68
N ARG A 68 -11.74 17.13 -11.02
CA ARG A 68 -12.92 17.53 -11.81
C ARG A 68 -14.16 16.72 -11.42
N SER A 69 -13.99 15.42 -11.25
CA SER A 69 -15.10 14.52 -10.91
C SER A 69 -15.57 14.69 -9.46
N LEU A 70 -14.64 14.93 -8.52
CA LEU A 70 -14.95 15.20 -7.12
C LEU A 70 -15.64 16.55 -6.93
N ALA A 71 -15.22 17.60 -7.65
CA ALA A 71 -15.89 18.90 -7.62
C ALA A 71 -17.37 18.77 -7.99
N PHE A 72 -17.68 18.00 -9.04
CA PHE A 72 -19.06 17.71 -9.41
C PHE A 72 -19.85 17.03 -8.27
N VAL A 73 -19.25 16.05 -7.57
CA VAL A 73 -19.88 15.37 -6.43
C VAL A 73 -20.11 16.34 -5.26
N LEU A 74 -19.17 17.23 -4.99
CA LEU A 74 -19.28 18.20 -3.90
C LEU A 74 -20.34 19.28 -4.16
N GLU A 75 -20.52 19.68 -5.43
CA GLU A 75 -21.48 20.69 -5.86
C GLU A 75 -22.91 20.14 -6.00
N ASN A 76 -23.06 18.92 -6.54
CA ASN A 76 -24.35 18.35 -6.93
C ASN A 76 -24.82 17.20 -6.02
N GLY A 77 -23.93 16.65 -5.21
CA GLY A 77 -24.25 15.55 -4.31
C GLY A 77 -25.08 15.96 -3.09
N PRO A 78 -25.73 15.00 -2.42
CA PRO A 78 -26.46 15.27 -1.19
C PRO A 78 -25.48 15.68 -0.09
N LYS A 79 -25.52 16.95 0.32
CA LYS A 79 -24.66 17.50 1.37
C LYS A 79 -24.83 16.72 2.68
N ASN A 80 -23.76 16.58 3.45
CA ASN A 80 -23.71 15.82 4.70
C ASN A 80 -24.02 14.32 4.57
N SER A 81 -23.95 13.75 3.36
CA SER A 81 -24.05 12.31 3.13
C SER A 81 -22.67 11.64 3.18
N GLU A 82 -22.66 10.30 3.28
CA GLU A 82 -21.43 9.50 3.23
C GLU A 82 -20.59 9.80 1.98
N VAL A 83 -21.21 9.85 0.79
CA VAL A 83 -20.51 10.11 -0.48
C VAL A 83 -19.91 11.53 -0.50
N TRP A 84 -20.59 12.49 0.12
CA TRP A 84 -20.12 13.88 0.19
C TRP A 84 -18.89 14.01 1.08
N TYR A 85 -18.89 13.41 2.28
CA TYR A 85 -17.72 13.41 3.16
C TYR A 85 -16.53 12.64 2.56
N ARG A 86 -16.80 11.51 1.90
CA ARG A 86 -15.77 10.76 1.16
C ARG A 86 -15.18 11.61 0.02
N ALA A 87 -16.01 12.40 -0.67
CA ALA A 87 -15.55 13.30 -1.70
C ALA A 87 -14.71 14.46 -1.13
N ILE A 88 -15.06 15.01 0.04
CA ILE A 88 -14.23 16.03 0.73
C ILE A 88 -12.85 15.47 1.02
N TRP A 89 -12.80 14.30 1.65
CA TRP A 89 -11.53 13.64 1.97
C TRP A 89 -10.68 13.45 0.71
N LEU A 90 -11.24 12.82 -0.32
CA LEU A 90 -10.51 12.55 -1.56
C LEU A 90 -10.12 13.82 -2.32
N TYR A 91 -10.92 14.89 -2.25
CA TYR A 91 -10.60 16.16 -2.90
C TYR A 91 -9.36 16.81 -2.26
N ASN A 92 -9.28 16.78 -0.93
CA ASN A 92 -8.10 17.30 -0.21
C ASN A 92 -6.86 16.45 -0.50
N ILE A 93 -6.96 15.12 -0.45
CA ILE A 93 -5.86 14.22 -0.83
C ILE A 93 -5.42 14.47 -2.28
N ALA A 94 -6.36 14.58 -3.22
CA ALA A 94 -6.05 14.87 -4.62
C ALA A 94 -5.36 16.24 -4.79
N LYS A 95 -5.77 17.26 -4.02
CA LYS A 95 -5.10 18.57 -3.98
C LYS A 95 -3.69 18.50 -3.42
N MET A 96 -3.45 17.67 -2.40
CA MET A 96 -2.09 17.41 -1.92
C MET A 96 -1.22 16.72 -2.98
N THR A 97 -1.76 15.72 -3.70
CA THR A 97 -1.00 15.02 -4.76
C THR A 97 -0.54 15.94 -5.90
N VAL A 98 -1.20 17.08 -6.08
CA VAL A 98 -0.82 18.06 -7.11
C VAL A 98 -0.11 19.29 -6.54
N GLY A 99 0.21 19.29 -5.24
CA GLY A 99 0.92 20.39 -4.57
C GLY A 99 0.08 21.65 -4.36
N GLU A 100 -1.25 21.53 -4.29
CA GLU A 100 -2.17 22.67 -4.17
C GLU A 100 -2.97 22.67 -2.86
N PHE A 101 -2.64 21.80 -1.90
CA PHE A 101 -3.18 21.90 -0.55
C PHE A 101 -2.24 22.78 0.31
N PRO A 102 -2.76 23.68 1.16
CA PRO A 102 -4.19 23.94 1.43
C PRO A 102 -4.84 24.97 0.50
N ASP A 103 -4.07 25.87 -0.11
CA ASP A 103 -4.57 27.10 -0.74
C ASP A 103 -5.51 26.87 -1.92
N GLY A 104 -5.29 25.79 -2.67
CA GLY A 104 -6.11 25.40 -3.80
C GLY A 104 -7.41 24.68 -3.43
N VAL A 105 -7.73 24.53 -2.14
CA VAL A 105 -9.01 23.97 -1.65
C VAL A 105 -9.91 25.09 -1.17
N PRO A 106 -11.17 25.21 -1.66
CA PRO A 106 -12.15 26.13 -1.10
C PRO A 106 -12.34 25.91 0.40
N GLU A 107 -12.40 27.00 1.18
CA GLU A 107 -12.43 26.96 2.66
C GLU A 107 -13.51 26.02 3.22
N HIS A 108 -14.71 26.04 2.65
CA HIS A 108 -15.84 25.21 3.07
C HIS A 108 -15.70 23.70 2.73
N TRP A 109 -14.69 23.32 1.96
CA TRP A 109 -14.32 21.92 1.69
C TRP A 109 -12.94 21.57 2.24
N ARG A 110 -12.21 22.54 2.81
CA ARG A 110 -10.83 22.36 3.25
C ARG A 110 -10.80 21.63 4.59
N LEU A 111 -9.99 20.58 4.68
CA LEU A 111 -9.69 19.94 5.95
C LEU A 111 -8.79 20.88 6.78
N PRO A 112 -9.07 21.08 8.08
CA PRO A 112 -8.19 21.86 8.96
C PRO A 112 -6.78 21.28 8.95
N GLU A 113 -5.74 22.12 8.91
CA GLU A 113 -4.35 21.64 8.87
C GLU A 113 -3.96 20.86 10.11
N GLU A 114 -4.59 21.17 11.25
CA GLU A 114 -4.43 20.48 12.52
C GLU A 114 -4.86 19.01 12.44
N THR A 115 -5.71 18.65 11.46
CA THR A 115 -6.11 17.26 11.17
C THR A 115 -4.90 16.35 10.91
N PHE A 116 -3.80 16.91 10.40
CA PHE A 116 -2.61 16.17 10.01
C PHE A 116 -1.45 16.32 11.00
N GLN A 117 -1.69 16.98 12.13
CA GLN A 117 -0.68 17.19 13.17
C GLN A 117 -0.84 16.13 14.27
N THR A 118 0.29 15.64 14.78
CA THR A 118 0.30 14.78 15.97
C THR A 118 0.30 15.64 17.23
N THR A 119 -0.51 15.27 18.22
CA THR A 119 -0.45 15.88 19.57
C THR A 119 0.71 15.34 20.38
N GLU A 120 1.21 14.15 20.01
CA GLU A 120 2.30 13.46 20.68
C GLU A 120 3.61 13.64 19.93
N SER A 121 4.69 13.90 20.65
CA SER A 121 6.04 13.96 20.07
C SER A 121 6.66 12.57 20.02
N PHE A 122 6.80 12.01 18.83
CA PHE A 122 7.62 10.82 18.59
C PHE A 122 8.54 11.07 17.39
N ALA A 123 9.65 10.35 17.34
CA ALA A 123 10.60 10.48 16.23
C ALA A 123 9.95 10.02 14.93
N GLU A 124 10.08 10.81 13.87
CA GLU A 124 9.65 10.40 12.53
C GLU A 124 10.55 9.25 12.04
N PHE A 125 9.93 8.14 11.65
CA PHE A 125 10.65 7.03 11.03
C PHE A 125 10.83 7.31 9.54
N LYS A 126 12.07 7.52 9.11
CA LYS A 126 12.38 7.66 7.70
C LYS A 126 12.39 6.29 7.01
N ASN A 127 11.61 6.14 5.95
CA ASN A 127 11.72 4.98 5.08
C ASN A 127 13.07 5.03 4.33
N VAL A 128 13.93 4.04 4.56
CA VAL A 128 15.26 3.90 3.95
C VAL A 128 15.37 2.69 3.03
N ALA A 129 14.29 1.94 2.81
CA ALA A 129 14.33 0.69 2.05
C ALA A 129 14.88 0.87 0.63
N SER A 130 14.50 1.97 -0.04
CA SER A 130 15.00 2.30 -1.39
C SER A 130 16.50 2.60 -1.37
N ASP A 131 16.97 3.37 -0.39
CA ASP A 131 18.39 3.73 -0.25
C ASP A 131 19.27 2.50 0.04
N ARG A 132 18.68 1.46 0.65
CA ARG A 132 19.36 0.19 0.96
C ARG A 132 19.15 -0.90 -0.09
N GLY A 133 18.46 -0.62 -1.20
CA GLY A 133 18.24 -1.57 -2.28
C GLY A 133 17.30 -2.73 -1.96
N ILE A 134 16.50 -2.62 -0.89
CA ILE A 134 15.56 -3.65 -0.43
C ILE A 134 14.09 -3.26 -0.61
N ALA A 135 13.82 -2.08 -1.21
CA ALA A 135 12.47 -1.70 -1.61
C ALA A 135 12.03 -2.50 -2.83
N THR A 136 11.24 -3.56 -2.62
CA THR A 136 10.67 -4.38 -3.68
C THR A 136 9.21 -4.06 -3.92
N PHE A 137 8.77 -4.15 -5.19
CA PHE A 137 7.36 -4.05 -5.53
C PHE A 137 6.73 -5.44 -5.43
N SER A 138 6.00 -5.70 -4.34
CA SER A 138 5.42 -7.01 -4.03
C SER A 138 4.10 -6.87 -3.27
N LEU A 139 3.38 -7.98 -3.12
CA LEU A 139 2.20 -8.05 -2.25
C LEU A 139 2.68 -8.31 -0.82
N ALA A 140 2.75 -7.27 0.02
CA ALA A 140 3.26 -7.36 1.39
C ALA A 140 2.72 -8.59 2.15
N GLY A 141 3.63 -9.47 2.59
CA GLY A 141 3.34 -10.63 3.45
C GLY A 141 3.78 -10.37 4.88
N GLY A 142 4.72 -11.19 5.38
CA GLY A 142 5.42 -10.99 6.65
C GLY A 142 6.85 -10.50 6.44
N ALA A 143 7.43 -9.94 7.51
CA ALA A 143 8.83 -9.59 7.60
C ALA A 143 9.36 -9.97 8.99
N ILE A 144 10.55 -10.53 9.05
CA ILE A 144 11.30 -10.78 10.29
C ILE A 144 12.68 -10.13 10.19
N ALA A 145 13.21 -9.73 11.34
CA ALA A 145 14.56 -9.19 11.47
C ALA A 145 15.27 -9.90 12.63
N ASP A 146 16.38 -10.57 12.34
CA ASP A 146 17.18 -11.29 13.32
C ASP A 146 18.57 -11.62 12.74
N ASP A 147 19.49 -12.10 13.58
CA ASP A 147 20.79 -12.64 13.17
C ASP A 147 20.63 -14.09 12.67
N LEU A 148 20.34 -14.26 11.39
CA LEU A 148 19.99 -15.56 10.79
C LEU A 148 21.21 -16.34 10.29
N ASP A 149 22.33 -15.68 10.04
CA ASP A 149 23.59 -16.32 9.68
C ASP A 149 24.62 -16.40 10.82
N GLY A 150 24.35 -15.76 11.96
CA GLY A 150 25.16 -15.81 13.17
C GLY A 150 26.37 -14.88 13.14
N ASP A 151 26.39 -13.87 12.27
CA ASP A 151 27.48 -12.92 12.13
C ASP A 151 27.38 -11.71 13.09
N GLY A 152 26.30 -11.62 13.85
CA GLY A 152 26.04 -10.58 14.84
C GLY A 152 25.31 -9.34 14.28
N TRP A 153 24.89 -9.36 13.02
CA TRP A 153 24.12 -8.30 12.39
C TRP A 153 22.68 -8.72 12.12
N LEU A 154 21.78 -7.73 12.00
CA LEU A 154 20.39 -8.02 11.67
C LEU A 154 20.24 -8.29 10.17
N ASP A 155 19.71 -9.47 9.87
CA ASP A 155 19.23 -9.89 8.57
C ASP A 155 17.74 -9.61 8.43
N LEU A 156 17.24 -9.68 7.20
CA LEU A 156 15.82 -9.56 6.90
C LEU A 156 15.36 -10.73 6.05
N MET A 157 14.32 -11.42 6.50
CA MET A 157 13.52 -12.27 5.62
C MET A 157 12.16 -11.63 5.39
N VAL A 158 11.75 -11.56 4.12
CA VAL A 158 10.48 -10.98 3.69
C VAL A 158 9.72 -11.96 2.82
N SER A 159 8.44 -12.16 3.13
CA SER A 159 7.53 -12.96 2.34
C SER A 159 6.54 -12.09 1.58
N THR A 160 5.75 -12.74 0.72
CA THR A 160 4.75 -12.08 -0.11
C THR A 160 3.44 -12.85 -0.08
N MET A 161 2.31 -12.15 -0.17
CA MET A 161 1.01 -12.81 -0.36
C MET A 161 0.82 -13.30 -1.80
N ASP A 162 1.70 -12.92 -2.74
CA ASP A 162 1.71 -13.52 -4.06
C ASP A 162 2.09 -15.01 -3.93
N THR A 163 1.16 -15.88 -4.29
CA THR A 163 1.35 -17.34 -4.21
C THR A 163 2.45 -17.87 -5.16
N ALA A 164 2.86 -17.07 -6.14
CA ALA A 164 3.99 -17.35 -7.03
C ALA A 164 5.21 -16.45 -6.74
N GLY A 165 5.09 -15.51 -5.80
CA GLY A 165 6.17 -14.59 -5.44
C GLY A 165 7.17 -15.25 -4.50
N GLN A 166 8.45 -14.97 -4.71
CA GLN A 166 9.55 -15.56 -3.97
C GLN A 166 9.67 -14.93 -2.57
N THR A 167 9.84 -15.76 -1.53
CA THR A 167 10.31 -15.31 -0.22
C THR A 167 11.80 -14.95 -0.34
N GLU A 168 12.21 -13.78 0.15
CA GLU A 168 13.57 -13.30 0.01
C GLU A 168 14.28 -13.18 1.35
N LEU A 169 15.57 -13.55 1.36
CA LEU A 169 16.48 -13.35 2.49
C LEU A 169 17.53 -12.30 2.10
N TYR A 170 17.77 -11.36 2.99
CA TYR A 170 18.73 -10.29 2.88
C TYR A 170 19.65 -10.32 4.09
N LEU A 171 20.94 -10.60 3.88
CA LEU A 171 21.93 -10.62 4.95
C LEU A 171 22.48 -9.21 5.20
N GLY A 172 22.58 -8.81 6.45
CA GLY A 172 23.01 -7.49 6.90
C GLY A 172 24.54 -7.38 6.99
N GLY A 173 25.13 -6.31 6.45
CA GLY A 173 26.58 -6.10 6.51
C GLY A 173 27.09 -5.33 7.75
N GLY A 174 26.21 -5.00 8.70
CA GLY A 174 26.51 -4.19 9.89
C GLY A 174 26.72 -2.69 9.65
N ASP A 175 27.09 -2.28 8.44
CA ASP A 175 27.16 -0.89 7.99
C ASP A 175 25.81 -0.35 7.46
N GLY A 176 24.75 -1.16 7.61
CA GLY A 176 23.41 -0.89 7.11
C GLY A 176 23.18 -1.29 5.65
N SER A 177 24.17 -1.89 4.98
CA SER A 177 23.99 -2.56 3.69
C SER A 177 23.30 -3.91 3.84
N PHE A 178 22.62 -4.35 2.79
CA PHE A 178 21.98 -5.65 2.69
C PHE A 178 22.37 -6.34 1.40
N ARG A 179 22.61 -7.65 1.47
CA ARG A 179 22.86 -8.50 0.31
C ARG A 179 21.76 -9.56 0.19
N ARG A 180 21.07 -9.61 -0.95
CA ARG A 180 20.09 -10.67 -1.21
C ARG A 180 20.79 -12.03 -1.35
N CYS A 181 20.36 -13.02 -0.57
CA CYS A 181 21.00 -14.34 -0.45
C CYS A 181 20.04 -15.52 -0.66
N THR A 182 18.86 -15.27 -1.23
CA THR A 182 17.80 -16.28 -1.39
C THR A 182 18.26 -17.56 -2.09
N SER A 183 19.16 -17.46 -3.07
CA SER A 183 19.64 -18.64 -3.81
C SER A 183 20.70 -19.40 -3.04
N GLU A 184 21.62 -18.67 -2.40
CA GLU A 184 22.71 -19.19 -1.60
C GLU A 184 22.16 -19.95 -0.38
N ALA A 185 21.11 -19.41 0.25
CA ALA A 185 20.38 -20.04 1.34
C ALA A 185 19.40 -21.15 0.91
N LYS A 186 19.43 -21.57 -0.37
CA LYS A 186 18.58 -22.64 -0.92
C LYS A 186 17.07 -22.41 -0.75
N LEU A 187 16.63 -21.15 -0.71
CA LEU A 187 15.24 -20.76 -0.51
C LEU A 187 14.47 -20.59 -1.84
N VAL A 188 15.12 -20.76 -2.99
CA VAL A 188 14.48 -20.63 -4.31
C VAL A 188 13.36 -21.66 -4.47
N GLY A 189 12.19 -21.19 -4.90
CA GLY A 189 10.98 -22.02 -5.01
C GLY A 189 10.09 -21.99 -3.77
N LEU A 190 10.53 -21.33 -2.70
CA LEU A 190 9.71 -21.06 -1.53
C LEU A 190 8.83 -19.84 -1.76
N PHE A 191 7.68 -20.10 -2.37
CA PHE A 191 6.74 -19.06 -2.74
C PHE A 191 5.76 -18.74 -1.62
N GLY A 192 5.33 -17.48 -1.61
CA GLY A 192 4.26 -17.00 -0.76
C GLY A 192 4.56 -17.03 0.75
N GLY A 193 3.67 -16.39 1.49
CA GLY A 193 3.66 -16.36 2.96
C GLY A 193 2.85 -15.17 3.44
N LEU A 194 1.78 -15.43 4.18
CA LEU A 194 0.98 -14.38 4.84
C LEU A 194 1.72 -13.80 6.04
N ASN A 195 2.57 -14.61 6.68
CA ASN A 195 3.26 -14.25 7.90
C ASN A 195 4.58 -15.04 8.02
N LEU A 196 5.53 -14.43 8.73
CA LEU A 196 6.83 -15.00 9.07
C LEU A 196 7.01 -14.91 10.59
N LEU A 197 7.51 -15.98 11.18
CA LEU A 197 7.89 -16.07 12.59
C LEU A 197 9.31 -16.62 12.64
N HIS A 198 10.13 -16.11 13.55
CA HIS A 198 11.43 -16.69 13.89
C HIS A 198 11.44 -17.16 15.34
N VAL A 199 12.00 -18.34 15.60
CA VAL A 199 12.16 -18.91 16.94
C VAL A 199 13.17 -20.04 16.91
N ASP A 200 14.06 -20.11 17.90
CA ASP A 200 14.90 -21.27 18.19
C ASP A 200 14.02 -22.40 18.79
N TYR A 201 13.46 -23.27 17.93
CA TYR A 201 12.46 -24.26 18.37
C TYR A 201 13.09 -25.52 18.94
N ASP A 202 14.32 -25.85 18.55
CA ASP A 202 15.07 -27.01 19.03
C ASP A 202 16.14 -26.66 20.08
N ASN A 203 16.20 -25.40 20.49
CA ASN A 203 17.07 -24.85 21.54
C ASN A 203 18.55 -25.08 21.19
N ASP A 204 18.89 -24.82 19.94
CA ASP A 204 20.18 -25.09 19.34
C ASP A 204 21.07 -23.84 19.28
N GLY A 205 20.50 -22.68 19.64
CA GLY A 205 21.12 -21.36 19.69
C GLY A 205 20.89 -20.51 18.44
N PHE A 206 20.18 -21.00 17.43
CA PHE A 206 19.92 -20.32 16.17
C PHE A 206 18.42 -20.23 15.92
N ASN A 207 17.97 -19.08 15.40
CA ASN A 207 16.54 -18.91 15.12
C ASN A 207 16.15 -19.62 13.82
N ASP A 208 15.13 -20.46 13.92
CA ASP A 208 14.48 -21.12 12.80
C ASP A 208 13.32 -20.27 12.29
N VAL A 209 12.87 -20.53 11.06
CA VAL A 209 11.81 -19.73 10.44
C VAL A 209 10.56 -20.55 10.17
N LEU A 210 9.43 -20.10 10.71
CA LEU A 210 8.12 -20.62 10.36
C LEU A 210 7.41 -19.65 9.41
N ILE A 211 7.02 -20.17 8.24
CA ILE A 211 6.26 -19.42 7.25
C ILE A 211 4.84 -19.95 7.21
N LEU A 212 3.89 -19.08 7.54
CA LEU A 212 2.47 -19.38 7.47
C LEU A 212 1.97 -19.09 6.06
N ARG A 213 1.46 -20.14 5.41
CA ARG A 213 1.05 -20.16 4.02
C ARG A 213 -0.38 -20.65 3.88
N GLY A 214 -0.85 -20.55 2.65
CA GLY A 214 -2.19 -20.92 2.27
C GLY A 214 -3.22 -19.88 2.67
N GLY A 215 -4.47 -20.14 2.29
CA GLY A 215 -5.57 -19.18 2.45
C GLY A 215 -6.65 -19.36 1.40
N TRP A 216 -7.52 -18.37 1.27
CA TRP A 216 -8.76 -18.42 0.49
C TRP A 216 -8.56 -18.33 -1.04
N PHE A 217 -7.36 -18.65 -1.54
CA PHE A 217 -6.99 -18.56 -2.97
C PHE A 217 -7.20 -19.88 -3.74
N ALA A 218 -8.23 -20.66 -3.39
CA ALA A 218 -8.57 -21.91 -4.06
C ALA A 218 -7.34 -22.82 -4.31
N GLY A 219 -7.05 -23.15 -5.58
CA GLY A 219 -5.89 -23.96 -5.95
C GLY A 219 -4.54 -23.31 -5.64
N GLY A 220 -4.43 -21.98 -5.72
CA GLY A 220 -3.21 -21.22 -5.38
C GLY A 220 -2.96 -21.11 -3.88
N GLY A 221 -3.98 -21.36 -3.05
CA GLY A 221 -3.88 -21.37 -1.59
C GLY A 221 -3.42 -22.71 -1.00
N ARG A 222 -3.05 -23.70 -1.81
CA ARG A 222 -2.64 -25.04 -1.34
C ARG A 222 -1.16 -25.16 -0.98
N ASN A 223 -0.53 -24.05 -0.61
CA ASN A 223 0.85 -24.05 -0.12
C ASN A 223 0.84 -24.41 1.37
N PRO A 224 1.52 -25.51 1.79
CA PRO A 224 1.57 -25.88 3.19
C PRO A 224 2.38 -24.85 3.99
N ASN A 225 2.03 -24.69 5.27
CA ASN A 225 2.94 -24.05 6.23
C ASN A 225 4.28 -24.78 6.20
N SER A 226 5.38 -24.05 6.35
CA SER A 226 6.71 -24.67 6.34
C SER A 226 7.56 -24.09 7.45
N LEU A 227 8.13 -24.99 8.23
CA LEU A 227 9.18 -24.70 9.21
C LEU A 227 10.53 -24.99 8.54
N PHE A 228 11.44 -24.03 8.60
CA PHE A 228 12.79 -24.11 8.09
C PHE A 228 13.73 -24.18 9.26
N HIS A 229 14.49 -25.27 9.32
CA HIS A 229 15.55 -25.44 10.30
C HIS A 229 16.85 -24.85 9.75
N THR A 230 17.53 -24.04 10.55
CA THR A 230 18.76 -23.33 10.14
C THR A 230 19.98 -24.21 10.37
N ASN A 231 20.76 -24.49 9.32
CA ASN A 231 21.89 -25.44 9.37
C ASN A 231 23.20 -24.83 9.86
N ARG A 232 23.19 -23.57 10.31
CA ARG A 232 24.36 -22.86 10.88
C ARG A 232 25.52 -22.66 9.91
N ASP A 233 25.27 -22.81 8.62
CA ASP A 233 26.21 -22.58 7.52
C ASP A 233 25.67 -21.55 6.51
N GLY A 234 24.67 -20.78 6.93
CA GLY A 234 23.93 -19.84 6.08
C GLY A 234 22.88 -20.51 5.18
N THR A 235 22.52 -21.77 5.43
CA THR A 235 21.47 -22.51 4.69
C THR A 235 20.43 -23.19 5.56
#